data_AF-A0A7S2TWA2-F1
#
_entry.id   AF-A0A7S2TWA2-F1
#
_cell.length_a   1.000
_cell.length_b   1.000
_cell.length_c   1.000
_cell.angle_alpha   90.00
_cell.angle_beta   90.00
_cell.angle_gamma   90.00
#
_symmetry.space_group_name_H-M   'P 1'
#
loop_
_entity.id
_entity.type
_entity.pdbx_description
1 polymer ?
#
loop_
_entity_poly.entity_id
_entity_poly.type
_entity_poly.pdbx_seq_one_letter_code
_entity_poly.pdbx_strand_id
1 'polypeptide(L)'
;GGMRAAAQADTRTAVDPECARILKEAESNDEDIQSLRTFLGDFHEIPVVYPNPRPTPGAEPLLYGRAMWSDVAYDGRLFIPEEKRPIIFLVHAAPGQQEDHVTWKLKSLAARGYVAFAVDMLGTQHAVWDGPTGKAMRAPIYADRTIMIDRFTAAWKAAESMLAAADL
;
A
#
# COMPACT_ATOMS: atom_id res chain seq x y z
N GLY A 1 3.20 41.53 15.80
CA GLY A 1 2.17 40.66 15.20
C GLY A 1 2.82 39.83 14.11
N GLY A 2 2.66 38.51 14.16
CA GLY A 2 3.23 37.59 13.18
C GLY A 2 3.53 36.23 13.81
N MET A 3 2.49 35.57 14.35
CA MET A 3 2.58 34.15 14.71
C MET A 3 2.96 33.35 13.47
N ARG A 4 4.12 32.70 13.51
CA ARG A 4 4.36 31.51 12.68
C ARG A 4 3.31 30.48 13.09
N ALA A 5 2.40 30.16 12.17
CA ALA A 5 1.58 28.97 12.32
C ALA A 5 2.55 27.79 12.47
N ALA A 6 2.53 27.14 13.63
CA ALA A 6 3.14 25.83 13.78
C ALA A 6 2.47 24.94 12.73
N ALA A 7 3.26 24.48 11.75
CA ALA A 7 2.80 23.45 10.84
C ALA A 7 2.39 22.27 11.71
N GLN A 8 1.08 22.03 11.79
CA GLN A 8 0.52 20.85 12.45
C GLN A 8 1.21 19.66 11.79
N ALA A 9 1.99 18.90 12.57
CA ALA A 9 2.73 17.76 12.05
C ALA A 9 1.76 16.88 11.26
N ASP A 10 2.04 16.68 9.98
CA ASP A 10 1.21 15.81 9.14
C ASP A 10 1.44 14.37 9.59
N THR A 11 0.60 13.90 10.50
CA THR A 11 0.70 12.57 11.13
C THR A 11 0.41 11.42 10.16
N ARG A 12 0.15 11.72 8.89
CA ARG A 12 -0.17 10.72 7.85
C ARG A 12 1.07 10.24 7.10
N THR A 13 2.19 10.93 7.29
CA THR A 13 3.38 10.80 6.45
C THR A 13 4.60 10.72 7.37
N ALA A 14 5.35 9.61 7.36
CA ALA A 14 6.57 9.42 8.17
C ALA A 14 7.77 10.26 7.67
N VAL A 15 7.59 11.58 7.56
CA VAL A 15 8.58 12.54 7.04
C VAL A 15 9.79 12.72 7.97
N ASP A 16 9.64 12.37 9.25
CA ASP A 16 10.68 12.44 10.27
C ASP A 16 10.48 11.32 11.33
N PRO A 17 11.47 11.08 12.21
CA PRO A 17 11.40 10.00 13.20
C PRO A 17 10.23 10.11 14.18
N GLU A 18 9.76 11.32 14.51
CA GLU A 18 8.66 11.51 15.44
C GLU A 18 7.32 11.17 14.76
N CYS A 19 7.14 11.59 13.51
CA CYS A 19 5.98 11.17 12.70
C CYS A 19 5.95 9.65 12.52
N ALA A 20 7.11 9.02 12.25
CA ALA A 20 7.23 7.57 12.18
C ALA A 20 6.86 6.88 13.51
N ARG A 21 7.30 7.45 14.65
CA ARG A 21 6.97 6.94 15.98
C ARG A 21 5.46 7.00 16.24
N ILE A 22 4.81 8.13 15.93
CA ILE A 22 3.36 8.30 16.08
C ILE A 22 2.59 7.30 15.21
N LEU A 23 3.01 7.09 13.96
CA LEU A 23 2.39 6.11 13.07
C LEU A 23 2.52 4.68 13.58
N LYS A 24 3.70 4.31 14.09
CA LYS A 24 3.93 2.98 14.68
C LYS A 24 3.16 2.77 15.97
N GLU A 25 3.03 3.81 16.80
CA GLU A 25 2.19 3.77 18.01
C GLU A 25 0.72 3.60 17.64
N ALA A 26 0.24 4.32 16.61
CA ALA A 26 -1.13 4.17 16.12
C ALA A 26 -1.39 2.78 15.52
N GLU A 27 -0.47 2.24 14.71
CA GLU A 27 -0.54 0.87 14.21
C GLU A 27 -0.56 -0.15 15.36
N SER A 28 0.28 0.05 16.38
CA SER A 28 0.38 -0.86 17.51
C SER A 28 -0.89 -0.88 18.36
N ASN A 29 -1.69 0.19 18.30
CA ASN A 29 -2.97 0.34 19.01
C ASN A 29 -4.20 0.06 18.10
N ASP A 30 -3.99 -0.43 16.87
CA ASP A 30 -5.09 -0.76 15.95
C ASP A 30 -5.79 -2.05 16.43
N GLU A 31 -7.06 -1.92 16.81
CA GLU A 31 -7.85 -3.00 17.41
C GLU A 31 -8.02 -4.20 16.48
N ASP A 32 -8.16 -3.98 15.16
CA ASP A 32 -8.31 -5.05 14.16
C ASP A 32 -7.00 -5.87 14.11
N ILE A 33 -5.86 -5.18 14.05
CA ILE A 33 -4.52 -5.80 14.03
C ILE A 33 -4.23 -6.55 15.34
N GLN A 34 -4.54 -5.96 16.48
CA GLN A 34 -4.33 -6.59 17.79
C GLN A 34 -5.21 -7.83 17.97
N SER A 35 -6.46 -7.76 17.53
CA SER A 35 -7.41 -8.88 17.60
C SER A 35 -6.92 -10.06 16.75
N LEU A 36 -6.47 -9.78 15.51
CA LEU A 36 -5.87 -10.80 14.66
C LEU A 36 -4.70 -11.50 15.36
N ARG A 37 -3.72 -10.71 15.82
CA ARG A 37 -2.49 -11.24 16.45
C ARG A 37 -2.73 -12.05 17.69
N THR A 38 -3.75 -11.67 18.47
CA THR A 38 -4.06 -12.32 19.74
C THR A 38 -4.81 -13.63 19.55
N PHE A 39 -5.71 -13.69 18.56
CA PHE A 39 -6.69 -14.78 18.47
C PHE A 39 -6.57 -15.66 17.24
N LEU A 40 -6.02 -15.15 16.13
CA LEU A 40 -6.24 -15.73 14.81
C LEU A 40 -4.96 -15.90 13.95
N GLY A 41 -3.81 -15.36 14.38
CA GLY A 41 -2.51 -15.60 13.74
C GLY A 41 -1.77 -14.32 13.35
N ASP A 42 -0.90 -14.40 12.35
CA ASP A 42 -0.14 -13.25 11.84
C ASP A 42 -0.48 -12.98 10.38
N PHE A 43 0.14 -11.94 9.81
CA PHE A 43 -0.01 -11.57 8.41
C PHE A 43 0.90 -12.40 7.51
N HIS A 44 0.39 -12.71 6.34
CA HIS A 44 1.20 -13.14 5.20
C HIS A 44 1.53 -11.91 4.36
N GLU A 45 2.76 -11.82 3.89
CA GLU A 45 3.23 -10.73 3.03
C GLU A 45 4.08 -11.31 1.91
N ILE A 46 3.81 -10.89 0.67
CA ILE A 46 4.71 -11.16 -0.45
C ILE A 46 4.96 -9.89 -1.28
N PRO A 47 6.20 -9.69 -1.77
CA PRO A 47 6.47 -8.69 -2.78
C PRO A 47 5.82 -9.12 -4.10
N VAL A 48 5.26 -8.15 -4.82
CA VAL A 48 4.67 -8.38 -6.15
C VAL A 48 5.37 -7.49 -7.16
N VAL A 49 5.77 -8.06 -8.28
CA VAL A 49 6.47 -7.36 -9.35
C VAL A 49 5.69 -7.55 -10.63
N TYR A 50 5.42 -6.46 -11.34
CA TYR A 50 4.62 -6.49 -12.56
C TYR A 50 5.17 -5.51 -13.61
N PRO A 51 4.93 -5.74 -14.90
CA PRO A 51 5.47 -4.88 -15.95
C PRO A 51 5.00 -3.43 -15.80
N ASN A 52 5.88 -2.47 -16.11
CA ASN A 52 5.50 -1.09 -16.35
C ASN A 52 5.18 -0.92 -17.85
N PRO A 53 3.91 -0.95 -18.27
CA PRO A 53 3.55 -0.87 -19.69
C PRO A 53 3.88 0.49 -20.32
N ARG A 54 4.01 1.54 -19.49
CA ARG A 54 4.41 2.90 -19.91
C ARG A 54 5.46 3.45 -18.94
N PRO A 55 6.73 3.03 -19.09
CA PRO A 55 7.80 3.63 -18.32
C PRO A 55 7.93 5.11 -18.73
N THR A 56 7.82 5.98 -17.72
CA THR A 56 8.10 7.40 -17.87
C THR A 56 9.61 7.62 -17.81
N PRO A 57 10.15 8.72 -18.35
CA PRO A 57 11.59 9.00 -18.24
C PRO A 57 12.05 8.89 -16.77
N GLY A 58 13.04 8.02 -16.51
CA GLY A 58 13.57 7.76 -15.17
C GLY A 58 12.73 6.80 -14.30
N ALA A 59 11.65 6.21 -14.82
CA ALA A 59 10.93 5.13 -14.14
C ALA A 59 11.46 3.77 -14.56
N GLU A 60 11.40 2.83 -13.62
CA GLU A 60 11.79 1.45 -13.83
C GLU A 60 10.85 0.76 -14.85
N PRO A 61 11.36 -0.22 -15.62
CA PRO A 61 10.54 -1.03 -16.53
C PRO A 61 9.59 -1.97 -15.78
N LEU A 62 9.76 -2.07 -14.46
CA LEU A 62 8.94 -2.85 -13.55
C LEU A 62 8.29 -1.93 -12.53
N LEU A 63 7.08 -2.29 -12.13
CA LEU A 63 6.38 -1.74 -11.00
C LEU A 63 6.39 -2.76 -9.88
N TYR A 64 6.33 -2.24 -8.67
CA TYR A 64 6.44 -3.03 -7.47
C TYR A 64 5.16 -2.91 -6.67
N GLY A 65 4.95 -3.88 -5.81
CA GLY A 65 3.70 -4.15 -5.13
C GLY A 65 4.00 -4.88 -3.85
N ARG A 66 3.07 -4.78 -2.91
CA ARG A 66 3.04 -5.65 -1.75
C ARG A 66 1.63 -6.17 -1.60
N ALA A 67 1.48 -7.49 -1.57
CA ALA A 67 0.25 -8.13 -1.18
C ALA A 67 0.36 -8.55 0.28
N MET A 68 -0.72 -8.31 1.03
CA MET A 68 -0.83 -8.70 2.43
C MET A 68 -2.22 -9.27 2.70
N TRP A 69 -2.27 -10.36 3.46
CA TRP A 69 -3.50 -10.99 3.88
C TRP A 69 -3.32 -11.68 5.24
N SER A 70 -4.41 -12.16 5.81
CA SER A 70 -4.39 -13.05 6.97
C SER A 70 -5.27 -14.26 6.70
N ASP A 71 -5.26 -15.27 7.57
CA ASP A 71 -6.13 -16.44 7.46
C ASP A 71 -7.52 -16.20 8.07
N VAL A 72 -7.93 -14.93 8.18
CA VAL A 72 -9.23 -14.51 8.69
C VAL A 72 -10.13 -14.11 7.55
N ALA A 73 -11.38 -14.55 7.57
CA ALA A 73 -12.43 -14.12 6.67
C ALA A 73 -13.00 -12.76 7.09
N TYR A 74 -13.69 -12.07 6.18
CA TYR A 74 -14.24 -10.74 6.45
C TYR A 74 -15.23 -10.68 7.63
N ASP A 75 -15.86 -11.80 7.98
CA ASP A 75 -16.78 -11.91 9.12
C ASP A 75 -16.12 -12.38 10.43
N GLY A 76 -14.79 -12.44 10.48
CA GLY A 76 -14.01 -12.77 11.66
C GLY A 76 -13.81 -14.26 11.92
N ARG A 77 -14.24 -15.14 11.02
CA ARG A 77 -13.94 -16.58 11.08
C ARG A 77 -12.57 -16.88 10.47
N LEU A 78 -12.06 -18.09 10.67
CA LEU A 78 -10.93 -18.58 9.88
C LEU A 78 -11.38 -18.78 8.43
N PHE A 79 -10.55 -18.31 7.50
CA PHE A 79 -10.78 -18.46 6.08
C PHE A 79 -10.68 -19.93 5.67
N ILE A 80 -11.64 -20.39 4.87
CA ILE A 80 -11.63 -21.73 4.30
C ILE A 80 -11.10 -21.60 2.85
N PRO A 81 -10.05 -22.36 2.44
CA PRO A 81 -9.39 -22.19 1.15
C PRO A 81 -10.30 -22.14 -0.09
N GLU A 82 -11.48 -22.75 -0.05
CA GLU A 82 -12.43 -22.74 -1.17
C GLU A 82 -13.29 -21.46 -1.26
N GLU A 83 -13.23 -20.58 -0.27
CA GLU A 83 -13.88 -19.27 -0.33
C GLU A 83 -13.08 -18.30 -1.21
N LYS A 84 -13.70 -17.22 -1.69
CA LYS A 84 -13.00 -16.17 -2.45
C LYS A 84 -12.71 -14.98 -1.55
N ARG A 85 -11.45 -14.52 -1.53
CA ARG A 85 -11.08 -13.30 -0.81
C ARG A 85 -11.36 -12.04 -1.62
N PRO A 86 -12.05 -11.04 -1.08
CA PRO A 86 -12.12 -9.74 -1.72
C PRO A 86 -10.74 -9.09 -1.76
N ILE A 87 -10.33 -8.60 -2.94
CA ILE A 87 -9.09 -7.82 -3.11
C ILE A 87 -9.39 -6.34 -2.94
N ILE A 88 -8.52 -5.64 -2.21
CA ILE A 88 -8.47 -4.18 -2.19
C ILE A 88 -7.14 -3.71 -2.75
N PHE A 89 -7.19 -2.86 -3.78
CA PHE A 89 -6.03 -2.13 -4.28
C PHE A 89 -5.86 -0.83 -3.51
N LEU A 90 -4.79 -0.74 -2.71
CA LEU A 90 -4.37 0.48 -2.05
C LEU A 90 -3.46 1.27 -3.01
N VAL A 91 -4.07 2.19 -3.75
CA VAL A 91 -3.37 3.15 -4.58
C VAL A 91 -2.89 4.30 -3.69
N HIS A 92 -1.59 4.32 -3.39
CA HIS A 92 -0.99 5.38 -2.57
C HIS A 92 -0.40 6.48 -3.46
N ALA A 93 -0.38 7.70 -2.92
CA ALA A 93 0.38 8.79 -3.51
C ALA A 93 1.86 8.70 -3.09
N ALA A 94 2.68 9.68 -3.50
CA ALA A 94 3.97 9.85 -2.84
C ALA A 94 3.71 10.22 -1.37
N PRO A 95 4.49 9.68 -0.44
CA PRO A 95 5.87 9.24 -0.66
C PRO A 95 6.02 7.88 -1.35
N GLY A 96 5.25 6.82 -1.07
CA GLY A 96 5.39 5.57 -1.83
C GLY A 96 5.11 4.32 -0.99
N GLN A 97 5.44 3.14 -1.52
CA GLN A 97 5.12 1.85 -0.87
C GLN A 97 5.80 1.60 0.48
N GLN A 98 6.97 2.21 0.68
CA GLN A 98 7.77 2.04 1.89
C GLN A 98 7.33 2.94 3.04
N GLU A 99 6.24 3.69 2.84
CA GLU A 99 5.68 4.52 3.89
C GLU A 99 4.98 3.69 4.97
N ASP A 100 5.26 4.01 6.23
CA ASP A 100 4.68 3.35 7.40
C ASP A 100 3.14 3.37 7.36
N HIS A 101 2.54 4.46 6.87
CA HIS A 101 1.08 4.54 6.71
C HIS A 101 0.53 3.54 5.70
N VAL A 102 1.21 3.33 4.56
CA VAL A 102 0.80 2.33 3.56
C VAL A 102 0.88 0.94 4.18
N THR A 103 1.95 0.64 4.90
CA THR A 103 2.13 -0.66 5.58
C THR A 103 1.06 -0.88 6.64
N TRP A 104 0.77 0.11 7.47
CA TRP A 104 -0.31 0.03 8.46
C TRP A 104 -1.67 -0.22 7.78
N LYS A 105 -1.98 0.50 6.69
CA LYS A 105 -3.25 0.28 5.98
C LYS A 105 -3.37 -1.09 5.33
N LEU A 106 -2.28 -1.65 4.81
CA LEU A 106 -2.29 -3.04 4.34
C LEU A 106 -2.63 -4.01 5.49
N LYS A 107 -1.99 -3.86 6.65
CA LYS A 107 -2.25 -4.70 7.83
C LYS A 107 -3.69 -4.59 8.31
N SER A 108 -4.20 -3.37 8.43
CA SER A 108 -5.58 -3.13 8.88
C SER A 108 -6.61 -3.77 7.93
N LEU A 109 -6.40 -3.69 6.62
CA LEU A 109 -7.25 -4.36 5.63
C LEU A 109 -7.11 -5.89 5.68
N ALA A 110 -5.88 -6.39 5.81
CA ALA A 110 -5.61 -7.82 5.92
C ALA A 110 -6.22 -8.44 7.19
N ALA A 111 -6.22 -7.71 8.32
CA ALA A 111 -6.83 -8.13 9.57
C ALA A 111 -8.36 -8.25 9.48
N ARG A 112 -8.96 -7.54 8.54
CA ARG A 112 -10.40 -7.59 8.22
C ARG A 112 -10.71 -8.61 7.12
N GLY A 113 -9.77 -9.50 6.79
CA GLY A 113 -9.97 -10.58 5.83
C GLY A 113 -9.97 -10.20 4.35
N TYR A 114 -9.37 -9.06 4.00
CA TYR A 114 -9.09 -8.70 2.61
C TYR A 114 -7.70 -9.18 2.16
N VAL A 115 -7.54 -9.43 0.87
CA VAL A 115 -6.22 -9.42 0.24
C VAL A 115 -5.91 -7.98 -0.16
N ALA A 116 -5.07 -7.31 0.62
CA ALA A 116 -4.72 -5.91 0.41
C ALA A 116 -3.46 -5.81 -0.47
N PHE A 117 -3.54 -5.04 -1.55
CA PHE A 117 -2.47 -4.88 -2.52
C PHE A 117 -2.05 -3.41 -2.64
N ALA A 118 -0.85 -3.06 -2.19
CA ALA A 118 -0.29 -1.74 -2.45
C ALA A 118 0.22 -1.65 -3.89
N VAL A 119 -0.23 -0.65 -4.63
CA VAL A 119 0.12 -0.44 -6.05
C VAL A 119 1.10 0.70 -6.21
N ASP A 120 2.32 0.42 -6.70
CA ASP A 120 3.29 1.45 -7.05
C ASP A 120 2.86 2.13 -8.36
N MET A 121 2.13 3.22 -8.22
CA MET A 121 1.71 4.00 -9.37
C MET A 121 2.82 4.89 -9.93
N LEU A 122 3.89 5.15 -9.17
CA LEU A 122 4.95 6.09 -9.55
C LEU A 122 6.14 5.38 -10.21
N GLY A 123 6.34 4.09 -9.91
CA GLY A 123 7.42 3.27 -10.46
C GLY A 123 8.76 3.56 -9.81
N THR A 124 8.74 3.84 -8.50
CA THR A 124 9.89 4.37 -7.75
C THR A 124 10.46 3.36 -6.78
N GLN A 125 9.74 2.27 -6.47
CA GLN A 125 10.08 1.26 -5.45
C GLN A 125 10.19 1.77 -4.00
N HIS A 126 10.42 3.07 -3.84
CA HIS A 126 10.79 3.72 -2.61
C HIS A 126 9.89 4.91 -2.31
N ALA A 127 9.88 5.28 -1.03
CA ALA A 127 9.20 6.45 -0.53
C ALA A 127 9.96 7.74 -0.91
N VAL A 128 9.28 8.69 -1.56
CA VAL A 128 9.77 9.99 -2.04
C VAL A 128 9.13 11.11 -1.23
N TRP A 129 9.84 11.52 -0.19
CA TRP A 129 9.33 12.47 0.82
C TRP A 129 9.48 13.94 0.42
N ASP A 130 10.33 14.25 -0.56
CA ASP A 130 10.52 15.62 -0.99
C ASP A 130 9.45 16.04 -2.00
N GLY A 131 8.80 17.17 -1.71
CA GLY A 131 7.70 17.71 -2.51
C GLY A 131 8.06 17.93 -3.99
N PRO A 132 9.23 18.53 -4.33
CA PRO A 132 9.64 18.74 -5.72
C PRO A 132 9.80 17.45 -6.53
N THR A 133 10.51 16.44 -6.02
CA THR A 133 10.69 15.16 -6.71
C THR A 133 9.36 14.42 -6.81
N GLY A 134 8.58 14.38 -5.72
CA GLY A 134 7.25 13.80 -5.75
C GLY A 134 6.33 14.46 -6.79
N LYS A 135 6.40 15.79 -6.94
CA LYS A 135 5.65 16.52 -7.98
C LYS A 135 6.14 16.15 -9.39
N ALA A 136 7.45 16.10 -9.61
CA ALA A 136 8.03 15.71 -10.90
C ALA A 136 7.62 14.29 -11.30
N MET A 137 7.58 13.36 -10.35
CA MET A 137 7.18 11.96 -10.59
C MET A 137 5.70 11.80 -10.90
N ARG A 138 4.83 12.62 -10.28
CA ARG A 138 3.39 12.61 -10.60
C ARG A 138 3.06 13.33 -11.90
N ALA A 139 3.93 14.23 -12.37
CA ALA A 139 3.64 15.08 -13.52
C ALA A 139 3.28 14.29 -14.81
N PRO A 140 3.98 13.19 -15.17
CA PRO A 140 3.59 12.38 -16.32
C PRO A 140 2.18 11.79 -16.20
N ILE A 141 1.79 11.33 -15.00
CA ILE A 141 0.47 10.73 -14.76
C ILE A 141 -0.64 11.79 -14.87
N TYR A 142 -0.37 13.01 -14.41
CA TYR A 142 -1.30 14.12 -14.58
C TYR A 142 -1.40 14.60 -16.03
N ALA A 143 -0.30 14.53 -16.78
CA ALA A 143 -0.26 14.90 -18.19
C ALA A 143 -0.94 13.86 -19.08
N ASP A 144 -0.84 12.58 -18.73
CA ASP A 144 -1.43 11.47 -19.47
C ASP A 144 -2.05 10.44 -18.52
N ARG A 145 -3.39 10.48 -18.41
CA ARG A 145 -4.16 9.55 -17.57
C ARG A 145 -4.09 8.10 -18.05
N THR A 146 -3.70 7.84 -19.30
CA THR A 146 -3.57 6.46 -19.81
C THR A 146 -2.46 5.72 -19.08
N ILE A 147 -1.43 6.42 -18.60
CA ILE A 147 -0.38 5.85 -17.75
C ILE A 147 -1.01 5.27 -16.47
N MET A 148 -1.89 6.01 -15.80
CA MET A 148 -2.57 5.53 -14.60
C MET A 148 -3.41 4.27 -14.88
N ILE A 149 -4.18 4.29 -15.97
CA ILE A 149 -5.03 3.16 -16.37
C ILE A 149 -4.19 1.92 -16.64
N ASP A 150 -3.10 2.06 -17.38
CA ASP A 150 -2.25 0.93 -17.77
C ASP A 150 -1.49 0.35 -16.56
N ARG A 151 -0.99 1.21 -15.65
CA ARG A 151 -0.34 0.76 -14.40
C ARG A 151 -1.32 0.05 -13.47
N PHE A 152 -2.53 0.57 -13.33
CA PHE A 152 -3.58 -0.11 -12.56
C PHE A 152 -3.98 -1.44 -13.19
N THR A 153 -4.11 -1.48 -14.52
CA THR A 153 -4.41 -2.72 -15.26
C THR A 153 -3.31 -3.77 -15.09
N ALA A 154 -2.04 -3.35 -15.05
CA ALA A 154 -0.93 -4.26 -14.79
C ALA A 154 -0.98 -4.82 -13.35
N ALA A 155 -1.30 -3.97 -12.36
CA ALA A 155 -1.48 -4.41 -10.98
C ALA A 155 -2.67 -5.37 -10.81
N TRP A 156 -3.79 -5.08 -11.49
CA TRP A 156 -4.96 -5.97 -11.52
C TRP A 156 -4.59 -7.36 -12.04
N LYS A 157 -3.91 -7.44 -13.19
CA LYS A 157 -3.48 -8.71 -13.78
C LYS A 157 -2.50 -9.47 -12.89
N ALA A 158 -1.64 -8.76 -12.17
CA ALA A 158 -0.72 -9.35 -11.21
C ALA A 158 -1.48 -9.99 -10.04
N ALA A 159 -2.46 -9.28 -9.48
CA ALA A 159 -3.30 -9.82 -8.41
C ALA A 159 -4.15 -11.01 -8.87
N GLU A 160 -4.73 -10.96 -10.07
CA GLU A 160 -5.47 -12.07 -10.67
C GLU A 160 -4.59 -13.32 -10.85
N SER A 161 -3.36 -13.12 -11.34
CA SER A 161 -2.38 -14.21 -11.49
C SER A 161 -1.97 -14.79 -10.14
N MET A 162 -1.84 -13.95 -9.12
CA MET A 162 -1.52 -14.36 -7.75
C MET A 162 -2.64 -15.20 -7.15
N LEU A 163 -3.91 -14.77 -7.28
CA LEU A 163 -5.05 -15.58 -6.84
C LEU A 163 -5.10 -16.95 -7.53
N ALA A 164 -4.85 -16.98 -8.84
CA ALA A 164 -4.86 -18.22 -9.61
C ALA A 164 -3.71 -19.18 -9.24
N ALA A 165 -2.59 -18.66 -8.72
CA ALA A 165 -1.40 -19.43 -8.40
C ALA A 165 -1.28 -19.83 -6.92
N ALA A 166 -1.95 -19.13 -6.01
CA ALA A 166 -1.65 -19.18 -4.58
C ALA A 166 -2.74 -19.79 -3.68
N ASP A 167 -3.82 -20.37 -4.20
CA ASP A 167 -4.98 -20.81 -3.39
C ASP A 167 -5.43 -19.72 -2.38
N LEU A 168 -5.41 -18.45 -2.81
CA LEU A 168 -5.90 -17.29 -2.05
C LEU A 168 -7.39 -17.03 -2.30
#